data_AF-A0A2W6XCZ0-F1
#
_entry.id   AF-A0A2W6XCZ0-F1
#
_cell.length_a   1.000
_cell.length_b   1.000
_cell.length_c   1.000
_cell.angle_alpha   90.00
_cell.angle_beta   90.00
_cell.angle_gamma   90.00
#
_symmetry.space_group_name_H-M   'P 1'
#
loop_
_entity.id
_entity.type
_entity.pdbx_description
1 polymer ?
#
loop_
_entity_poly.entity_id
_entity_poly.type
_entity_poly.pdbx_seq_one_letter_code
_entity_poly.pdbx_strand_id
1 'polypeptide(L)'
;MSILAALASAALLSGSIQVEQPRQQPTSDAAATELDSIIVEGRRIEEAARAFIEQVGEPPRGTRLARWNRPVCVSVTNMQPRLAQFVIDRIAVNAFNVGVDVGEPGCKPNVIILATGDGPALAKKLVSEIGIGFRPRSTIRILDATHCRTSRIPTRRCVGGM
;
A
#
# COMPACT_ATOMS: atom_id res chain seq x y z
N MET A 1 -33.42 -20.26 -73.19
CA MET A 1 -34.56 -19.75 -72.40
C MET A 1 -34.00 -19.35 -71.04
N SER A 2 -34.11 -18.06 -70.67
CA SER A 2 -33.79 -17.44 -69.36
C SER A 2 -32.30 -17.31 -68.99
N ILE A 3 -31.60 -16.20 -69.30
CA ILE A 3 -31.55 -14.84 -68.69
C ILE A 3 -30.36 -14.66 -67.72
N LEU A 4 -29.38 -13.91 -68.25
CA LEU A 4 -28.47 -12.94 -67.62
C LEU A 4 -28.72 -12.53 -66.16
N ALA A 5 -27.66 -12.53 -65.36
CA ALA A 5 -27.48 -11.56 -64.28
C ALA A 5 -25.99 -11.20 -64.17
N ALA A 6 -25.64 -10.05 -64.76
CA ALA A 6 -24.38 -9.36 -64.55
C ALA A 6 -24.41 -8.65 -63.19
N LEU A 7 -23.37 -8.82 -62.37
CA LEU A 7 -23.14 -7.98 -61.19
C LEU A 7 -21.86 -7.16 -61.41
N ALA A 8 -22.09 -5.86 -61.58
CA ALA A 8 -21.10 -4.82 -61.76
C ALA A 8 -20.26 -4.64 -60.48
N SER A 9 -18.94 -4.68 -60.63
CA SER A 9 -18.00 -4.25 -59.59
C SER A 9 -17.76 -2.75 -59.74
N ALA A 10 -18.28 -1.96 -58.80
CA ALA A 10 -18.05 -0.52 -58.73
C ALA A 10 -16.64 -0.26 -58.18
N ALA A 11 -15.84 0.46 -58.96
CA ALA A 11 -14.47 0.85 -58.62
C ALA A 11 -14.44 1.89 -57.49
N LEU A 12 -13.52 1.68 -56.55
CA LEU A 12 -13.16 2.57 -55.45
C LEU A 12 -12.46 3.82 -55.98
N LEU A 13 -13.01 5.01 -55.71
CA LEU A 13 -12.32 6.30 -55.83
C LEU A 13 -12.37 6.99 -54.46
N SER A 14 -11.36 6.72 -53.63
CA SER A 14 -11.10 7.48 -52.41
C SER A 14 -10.47 8.82 -52.78
N GLY A 15 -11.27 9.89 -52.78
CA GLY A 15 -10.77 11.27 -52.83
C GLY A 15 -10.28 11.70 -51.45
N SER A 16 -8.99 12.00 -51.33
CA SER A 16 -8.41 12.66 -50.14
C SER A 16 -8.60 14.17 -50.24
N ILE A 17 -9.49 14.72 -49.42
CA ILE A 17 -9.55 16.16 -49.15
C ILE A 17 -8.39 16.50 -48.21
N GLN A 18 -7.39 17.23 -48.72
CA GLN A 18 -6.36 17.84 -47.88
C GLN A 18 -6.89 19.17 -47.38
N VAL A 19 -7.23 19.26 -46.10
CA VAL A 19 -7.44 20.55 -45.42
C VAL A 19 -6.07 21.02 -44.96
N GLU A 20 -5.49 21.98 -45.68
CA GLU A 20 -4.26 22.67 -45.28
C GLU A 20 -4.55 23.49 -44.01
N GLN A 21 -4.19 22.97 -42.84
CA GLN A 21 -4.21 23.72 -41.58
C GLN A 21 -2.95 24.61 -41.50
N PRO A 22 -3.10 25.93 -41.22
CA PRO A 22 -1.95 26.79 -40.98
C PRO A 22 -1.13 26.23 -39.81
N ARG A 23 0.12 25.83 -40.06
CA ARG A 23 1.08 25.53 -38.99
C ARG A 23 1.35 26.82 -38.22
N GLN A 24 0.75 26.95 -37.05
CA GLN A 24 1.24 27.89 -36.04
C GLN A 24 2.59 27.36 -35.53
N GLN A 25 3.68 28.01 -35.92
CA GLN A 25 4.95 27.86 -35.23
C GLN A 25 4.77 28.39 -33.80
N PRO A 26 5.03 27.57 -32.76
CA PRO A 26 5.11 28.10 -31.41
C PRO A 26 6.36 28.97 -31.32
N THR A 27 6.17 30.29 -31.24
CA THR A 27 7.21 31.22 -30.81
C THR A 27 7.48 30.95 -29.33
N SER A 28 8.42 30.05 -29.06
CA SER A 28 8.91 29.78 -27.71
C SER A 28 9.90 30.87 -27.30
N ASP A 29 9.38 32.06 -26.99
CA ASP A 29 10.06 33.05 -26.17
C ASP A 29 9.36 33.11 -24.80
N ALA A 30 9.48 32.01 -24.05
CA ALA A 30 9.28 32.01 -22.61
C ALA A 30 10.67 31.79 -22.02
N ALA A 31 11.20 32.79 -21.32
CA ALA A 31 12.48 32.70 -20.62
C ALA A 31 12.52 31.41 -19.79
N ALA A 32 13.31 30.44 -20.25
CA ALA A 32 13.47 29.16 -19.58
C ALA A 32 14.14 29.42 -18.23
N THR A 33 13.46 29.08 -17.15
CA THR A 33 14.06 29.09 -15.81
C THR A 33 15.20 28.07 -15.78
N GLU A 34 16.45 28.54 -15.69
CA GLU A 34 17.60 27.66 -15.43
C GLU A 34 17.41 27.02 -14.05
N LEU A 35 17.27 25.69 -14.03
CA LEU A 35 17.25 24.91 -12.81
C LEU A 35 18.69 24.55 -12.44
N ASP A 36 19.07 24.77 -11.17
CA ASP A 36 20.32 24.26 -10.61
C ASP A 36 20.40 22.74 -10.78
N SER A 37 21.63 22.21 -10.78
CA SER A 37 21.90 20.79 -11.04
C SER A 37 21.04 19.87 -10.14
N ILE A 38 20.07 19.19 -10.75
CA ILE A 38 19.24 18.18 -10.08
C ILE A 38 20.04 16.87 -10.05
N ILE A 39 20.60 16.55 -8.89
CA ILE A 39 21.26 15.25 -8.65
C ILE A 39 20.19 14.24 -8.24
N VAL A 40 19.90 13.29 -9.13
CA VAL A 40 19.01 12.16 -8.83
C VAL A 40 19.85 11.01 -8.28
N GLU A 41 19.86 10.87 -6.95
CA GLU A 41 20.48 9.71 -6.30
C GLU A 41 19.58 8.48 -6.45
N GLY A 42 19.92 7.60 -7.39
CA GLY A 42 19.26 6.32 -7.58
C GLY A 42 19.62 5.35 -6.44
N ARG A 43 18.78 5.26 -5.41
CA ARG A 43 18.88 4.17 -4.43
C ARG A 43 18.19 2.92 -4.97
N ARG A 44 18.77 1.74 -4.74
CA ARG A 44 18.08 0.49 -5.06
C ARG A 44 16.82 0.39 -4.22
N ILE A 45 15.70 0.02 -4.84
CA ILE A 45 14.38 -0.02 -4.17
C ILE A 45 14.42 -0.97 -2.97
N GLU A 46 15.16 -2.08 -3.08
CA GLU A 46 15.31 -3.06 -2.00
C GLU A 46 16.02 -2.48 -0.78
N GLU A 47 17.05 -1.64 -1.00
CA GLU A 47 17.79 -0.97 0.08
C GLU A 47 16.91 0.08 0.75
N ALA A 48 16.17 0.86 -0.04
CA ALA A 48 15.24 1.86 0.48
C ALA A 48 14.10 1.22 1.29
N ALA A 49 13.53 0.11 0.80
CA ALA A 49 12.50 -0.65 1.49
C ALA A 49 13.02 -1.25 2.79
N ARG A 50 14.23 -1.82 2.79
CA ARG A 50 14.86 -2.37 4.00
C ARG A 50 15.11 -1.31 5.05
N ALA A 51 15.72 -0.19 4.67
CA ALA A 51 15.98 0.94 5.57
C ALA A 51 14.68 1.49 6.18
N PHE A 52 13.61 1.57 5.39
CA PHE A 52 12.30 1.98 5.89
C PHE A 52 11.71 0.99 6.90
N ILE A 53 11.76 -0.32 6.60
CA ILE A 53 11.27 -1.36 7.52
C ILE A 53 12.06 -1.33 8.83
N GLU A 54 13.39 -1.17 8.78
CA GLU A 54 14.24 -1.03 9.97
C GLU A 54 13.83 0.19 10.81
N GLN A 55 13.61 1.34 10.16
CA GLN A 55 13.21 2.57 10.84
C GLN A 55 11.83 2.47 11.51
N VAL A 56 10.85 1.83 10.85
CA VAL A 56 9.48 1.71 11.38
C VAL A 56 9.34 0.55 12.35
N GLY A 57 10.20 -0.47 12.23
CA GLY A 57 10.23 -1.66 13.09
C GLY A 57 10.97 -1.48 14.40
N GLU A 58 11.66 -0.35 14.61
CA GLU A 58 12.47 -0.15 15.81
C GLU A 58 11.60 -0.13 17.08
N PRO A 59 11.83 -1.06 18.05
CA PRO A 59 11.04 -1.13 19.26
C PRO A 59 11.27 0.10 20.14
N PRO A 60 10.27 0.54 20.93
CA PRO A 60 10.47 1.62 21.88
C PRO A 60 11.60 1.29 22.87
N ARG A 61 12.49 2.25 23.12
CA ARG A 61 13.62 2.07 24.04
C ARG A 61 13.14 1.64 25.43
N GLY A 62 13.86 0.71 26.06
CA GLY A 62 13.52 0.16 27.38
C GLY A 62 12.37 -0.84 27.38
N THR A 63 11.87 -1.27 26.21
CA THR A 63 10.85 -2.33 26.12
C THR A 63 11.48 -3.69 25.84
N ARG A 64 10.87 -4.74 26.36
CA ARG A 64 11.19 -6.12 25.98
C ARG A 64 10.56 -6.38 24.61
N LEU A 65 11.30 -7.04 23.72
CA LEU A 65 10.76 -7.52 22.45
C LEU A 65 9.54 -8.40 22.71
N ALA A 66 8.45 -8.13 21.99
CA ALA A 66 7.29 -9.01 21.98
C ALA A 66 7.74 -10.40 21.47
N ARG A 67 7.35 -11.45 22.18
CA ARG A 67 7.61 -12.84 21.79
C ARG A 67 6.30 -13.52 21.44
N TRP A 68 6.31 -14.26 20.35
CA TRP A 68 5.22 -15.15 19.99
C TRP A 68 5.46 -16.49 20.68
N ASN A 69 4.59 -16.87 21.63
CA ASN A 69 4.78 -18.05 22.48
C ASN A 69 3.69 -19.11 22.33
N ARG A 70 2.80 -18.95 21.35
CA ARG A 70 1.71 -19.88 21.04
C ARG A 70 1.72 -20.18 19.55
N PRO A 71 1.28 -21.34 19.09
CA PRO A 71 1.16 -21.59 17.66
C PRO A 71 0.30 -20.51 16.96
N VAL A 72 0.72 -20.08 15.77
CA VAL A 72 -0.05 -19.17 14.92
C VAL A 72 -1.25 -19.91 14.38
N CYS A 73 -2.45 -19.36 14.62
CA CYS A 73 -3.71 -19.88 14.12
C CYS A 73 -4.46 -18.75 13.41
N VAL A 74 -4.47 -18.79 12.08
CA VAL A 74 -5.00 -17.73 11.23
C VAL A 74 -6.44 -18.02 10.85
N SER A 75 -7.31 -17.01 10.96
CA SER A 75 -8.64 -16.99 10.36
C SER A 75 -8.74 -15.83 9.38
N VAL A 76 -9.26 -16.10 8.18
CA VAL A 76 -9.54 -15.08 7.17
C VAL A 76 -11.05 -15.01 6.96
N THR A 77 -11.60 -13.78 6.96
CA THR A 77 -13.05 -13.55 6.81
C THR A 77 -13.32 -12.56 5.70
N ASN A 78 -14.49 -12.69 5.05
CA ASN A 78 -14.98 -11.83 3.98
C ASN A 78 -14.10 -11.84 2.71
N MET A 79 -13.54 -13.02 2.38
CA MET A 79 -12.65 -13.22 1.24
C MET A 79 -13.09 -14.48 0.47
N GLN A 80 -12.88 -14.51 -0.85
CA GLN A 80 -13.13 -15.71 -1.64
C GLN A 80 -12.26 -16.88 -1.13
N PRO A 81 -12.79 -18.11 -1.03
CA PRO A 81 -12.10 -19.23 -0.39
C PRO A 81 -10.69 -19.49 -0.94
N ARG A 82 -10.51 -19.43 -2.26
CA ARG A 82 -9.19 -19.63 -2.89
C ARG A 82 -8.16 -18.59 -2.46
N LEU A 83 -8.55 -17.32 -2.39
CA LEU A 83 -7.65 -16.25 -1.97
C LEU A 83 -7.40 -16.31 -0.46
N ALA A 84 -8.42 -16.68 0.32
CA ALA A 84 -8.29 -16.88 1.76
C ALA A 84 -7.25 -17.97 2.07
N GLN A 85 -7.31 -19.11 1.39
CA GLN A 85 -6.32 -20.18 1.53
C GLN A 85 -4.91 -19.70 1.17
N PHE A 86 -4.76 -19.00 0.03
CA PHE A 86 -3.46 -18.42 -0.35
C PHE A 86 -2.86 -17.51 0.75
N VAL A 87 -3.68 -16.66 1.37
CA VAL A 87 -3.22 -15.79 2.47
C VAL A 87 -2.82 -16.60 3.70
N ILE A 88 -3.62 -17.61 4.07
CA ILE A 88 -3.34 -18.51 5.20
C ILE A 88 -2.01 -19.22 4.99
N ASP A 89 -1.81 -19.84 3.82
CA ASP A 89 -0.59 -20.56 3.46
C ASP A 89 0.63 -19.64 3.48
N ARG A 90 0.48 -18.41 2.97
CA ARG A 90 1.58 -17.44 2.96
C ARG A 90 2.00 -17.04 4.38
N ILE A 91 1.03 -16.86 5.29
CA ILE A 91 1.32 -16.56 6.69
C ILE A 91 1.97 -17.77 7.37
N ALA A 92 1.48 -18.99 7.11
CA ALA A 92 2.05 -20.21 7.68
C ALA A 92 3.52 -20.41 7.26
N VAL A 93 3.83 -20.23 5.98
CA VAL A 93 5.21 -20.29 5.47
C VAL A 93 6.11 -19.25 6.13
N ASN A 94 5.61 -18.01 6.29
CA ASN A 94 6.38 -16.96 6.96
C ASN A 94 6.61 -17.27 8.44
N ALA A 95 5.60 -17.77 9.15
CA ALA A 95 5.70 -18.18 10.56
C ALA A 95 6.76 -19.27 10.72
N PHE A 96 6.72 -20.29 9.87
CA PHE A 96 7.71 -21.37 9.84
C PHE A 96 9.13 -20.83 9.63
N ASN A 97 9.33 -19.92 8.68
CA ASN A 97 10.63 -19.33 8.37
C ASN A 97 11.25 -18.52 9.51
N VAL A 98 10.42 -18.02 10.44
CA VAL A 98 10.89 -17.27 11.62
C VAL A 98 10.87 -18.11 12.91
N GLY A 99 10.71 -19.44 12.79
CA GLY A 99 10.74 -20.36 13.91
C GLY A 99 9.50 -20.29 14.82
N VAL A 100 8.36 -19.86 14.27
CA VAL A 100 7.08 -19.81 14.97
C VAL A 100 6.23 -21.01 14.53
N ASP A 101 5.74 -21.77 15.50
CA ASP A 101 4.87 -22.92 15.25
C ASP A 101 3.54 -22.50 14.61
N VAL A 102 2.99 -23.37 13.75
CA VAL A 102 1.66 -23.19 13.15
C VAL A 102 0.70 -24.17 13.82
N GLY A 103 -0.51 -23.70 14.13
CA GLY A 103 -1.55 -24.51 14.75
C GLY A 103 -2.13 -25.57 13.81
N GLU A 104 -2.68 -26.64 14.39
CA GLU A 104 -3.39 -27.69 13.64
C GLU A 104 -4.71 -27.18 13.04
N PRO A 105 -5.24 -27.85 11.99
CA PRO A 105 -6.56 -27.54 11.44
C PRO A 105 -7.63 -27.50 12.55
N GLY A 106 -8.45 -26.45 12.57
CA GLY A 106 -9.50 -26.26 13.58
C GLY A 106 -9.03 -25.64 14.89
N CYS A 107 -7.77 -25.19 14.99
CA CYS A 107 -7.28 -24.42 16.13
C CYS A 107 -8.10 -23.15 16.40
N LYS A 108 -8.04 -22.66 17.63
CA LYS A 108 -8.66 -21.39 18.01
C LYS A 108 -7.87 -20.21 17.41
N PRO A 109 -8.50 -19.35 16.57
CA PRO A 109 -7.79 -18.25 15.92
C PRO A 109 -7.18 -17.26 16.92
N ASN A 110 -5.92 -16.89 16.68
CA ASN A 110 -5.22 -15.81 17.38
C ASN A 110 -4.68 -14.72 16.42
N VAL A 111 -4.82 -14.94 15.11
CA VAL A 111 -4.62 -13.96 14.05
C VAL A 111 -5.89 -13.91 13.23
N ILE A 112 -6.51 -12.73 13.13
CA ILE A 112 -7.75 -12.52 12.38
C ILE A 112 -7.46 -11.55 11.25
N ILE A 113 -7.68 -11.99 10.02
CA ILE A 113 -7.56 -11.20 8.80
C ILE A 113 -8.98 -10.89 8.31
N LEU A 114 -9.31 -9.60 8.27
CA LEU A 114 -10.60 -9.12 7.79
C LEU A 114 -10.42 -8.45 6.43
N ALA A 115 -11.01 -9.01 5.39
CA ALA A 115 -11.08 -8.34 4.10
C ALA A 115 -12.28 -7.38 4.05
N THR A 116 -12.11 -6.25 3.39
CA THR A 116 -13.14 -5.21 3.23
C THR A 116 -12.88 -4.43 1.95
N GLY A 117 -13.95 -3.93 1.33
CA GLY A 117 -13.84 -2.96 0.23
C GLY A 117 -13.45 -1.55 0.69
N ASP A 118 -13.64 -1.26 1.99
CA ASP A 118 -13.27 0.01 2.61
C ASP A 118 -12.48 -0.25 3.90
N GLY A 119 -11.16 -0.18 3.80
CA GLY A 119 -10.22 -0.36 4.90
C GLY A 119 -10.31 0.74 5.96
N PRO A 120 -10.24 2.03 5.58
CA PRO A 120 -10.35 3.14 6.52
C PRO A 120 -11.65 3.13 7.34
N ALA A 121 -12.80 2.86 6.73
CA ALA A 121 -14.07 2.82 7.46
C ALA A 121 -14.12 1.66 8.45
N LEU A 122 -13.69 0.46 8.05
CA LEU A 122 -13.63 -0.69 8.94
C LEU A 122 -12.69 -0.44 10.13
N ALA A 123 -11.48 0.08 9.88
CA ALA A 123 -10.52 0.38 10.94
C ALA A 123 -11.07 1.42 11.92
N LYS A 124 -11.70 2.50 11.43
CA LYS A 124 -12.34 3.52 12.28
C LYS A 124 -13.42 2.91 13.17
N LYS A 125 -14.26 2.04 12.60
CA LYS A 125 -15.32 1.34 13.33
C LYS A 125 -14.77 0.40 14.41
N LEU A 126 -13.77 -0.41 14.08
CA LEU A 126 -13.11 -1.32 15.03
C LEU A 126 -12.49 -0.56 16.22
N VAL A 127 -11.86 0.58 15.97
CA VAL A 127 -11.28 1.41 17.04
C VAL A 127 -12.35 2.08 17.89
N SER A 128 -13.47 2.53 17.29
CA SER A 128 -14.56 3.15 18.06
C SER A 128 -15.32 2.15 18.93
N GLU A 129 -15.50 0.92 18.45
CA GLU A 129 -16.29 -0.11 19.15
C GLU A 129 -15.44 -0.94 20.13
N ILE A 130 -14.18 -1.23 19.78
CA ILE A 130 -13.30 -2.17 20.50
C ILE A 130 -12.03 -1.46 21.01
N GLY A 131 -12.14 -0.17 21.34
CA GLY A 131 -11.00 0.75 21.51
C GLY A 131 -9.96 0.39 22.58
N ILE A 132 -10.25 -0.51 23.53
CA ILE A 132 -9.28 -1.00 24.52
C ILE A 132 -8.24 -1.93 23.84
N GLY A 133 -8.63 -2.65 22.77
CA GLY A 133 -7.74 -3.57 22.05
C GLY A 133 -6.73 -2.88 21.11
N PHE A 134 -6.98 -1.63 20.73
CA PHE A 134 -6.16 -0.87 19.77
C PHE A 134 -5.33 0.26 20.41
N ARG A 135 -5.44 0.42 21.74
CA ARG A 135 -4.62 1.39 22.47
C ARG A 135 -3.29 0.74 22.85
N PRO A 136 -2.14 1.30 22.44
CA PRO A 136 -0.87 0.84 22.98
C PRO A 136 -0.89 1.05 24.50
N ARG A 137 -0.39 0.07 25.26
CA ARG A 137 -0.26 0.18 26.72
C ARG A 137 0.76 1.28 27.03
N SER A 138 0.29 2.52 27.14
CA SER A 138 1.13 3.66 27.46
C SER A 138 1.54 3.59 28.93
N THR A 139 2.68 2.95 29.20
CA THR A 139 3.44 3.18 30.45
C THR A 139 4.41 4.35 30.22
N ILE A 140 3.99 5.36 29.46
CA ILE A 140 4.69 6.64 29.44
C ILE A 140 4.18 7.35 30.68
N ARG A 141 5.03 7.43 31.72
CA ARG A 141 4.92 8.51 32.71
C ARG A 141 4.81 9.78 31.88
N ILE A 142 3.64 10.42 31.91
CA ILE A 142 3.39 11.67 31.22
C ILE A 142 4.38 12.67 31.84
N LEU A 143 5.52 12.85 31.16
CA LEU A 143 6.21 14.12 31.21
C LEU A 143 5.25 15.11 30.55
N ASP A 144 4.90 16.12 31.32
CA ASP A 144 3.95 17.19 31.07
C ASP A 144 3.67 17.46 29.58
N ALA A 145 2.40 17.32 29.20
CA ALA A 145 1.91 17.44 27.82
C ALA A 145 2.12 18.82 27.19
N THR A 146 2.56 19.82 27.96
CA THR A 146 2.91 21.16 27.46
C THR A 146 4.10 21.21 26.50
N HIS A 147 4.97 20.19 26.47
CA HIS A 147 6.18 20.20 25.64
C HIS A 147 6.11 19.39 24.32
N CYS A 148 5.03 18.64 24.07
CA CYS A 148 4.89 17.92 22.81
C CYS A 148 4.27 18.84 21.74
N ARG A 149 5.13 19.58 21.03
CA ARG A 149 4.73 20.36 19.85
C ARG A 149 4.14 19.40 18.80
N THR A 150 2.89 19.62 18.40
CA THR A 150 2.21 18.82 17.37
C THR A 150 2.87 19.09 16.01
N SER A 151 3.95 18.37 15.70
CA SER A 151 4.51 18.35 14.35
C SER A 151 3.57 17.59 13.42
N ARG A 152 3.37 18.07 12.18
CA ARG A 152 2.52 17.46 11.13
C ARG A 152 3.07 16.12 10.58
N ILE A 153 3.96 15.46 11.31
CA ILE A 153 4.52 14.14 10.98
C ILE A 153 3.86 13.13 11.95
N PRO A 154 3.43 11.94 11.48
CA PRO A 154 2.66 11.00 12.30
C PRO A 154 3.43 10.42 13.49
N THR A 155 4.71 10.71 13.63
CA THR A 155 5.51 10.36 14.81
C THR A 155 5.65 11.57 15.72
N ARG A 156 4.92 11.58 16.84
CA ARG A 156 5.11 12.55 17.92
C ARG A 156 6.52 12.38 18.49
N ARG A 157 7.47 13.20 18.05
CA ARG A 157 8.81 13.30 18.65
C ARG A 157 8.73 14.30 19.80
N CYS A 158 8.58 13.81 21.04
CA CYS A 158 8.75 14.64 22.23
C CYS A 158 10.25 14.69 22.54
N VAL A 159 10.85 15.87 22.45
CA VAL A 159 12.27 16.09 22.76
C VAL A 159 12.37 16.17 24.28
N GLY A 160 13.01 15.18 24.91
CA GLY A 160 13.25 15.21 26.35
C GLY A 160 14.26 16.29 26.69
N GLY A 161 13.86 17.28 27.48
CA GLY A 161 14.79 18.15 28.21
C GLY A 161 15.40 17.34 29.36
N MET A 162 16.69 17.60 29.64
CA MET A 162 17.47 17.01 30.73
C MET A 162 16.78 17.14 32.09
#